data_AF-A0A737VQE7-F1
#
_entry.id   AF-A0A737VQE7-F1
#
_cell.length_a   1.000
_cell.length_b   1.000
_cell.length_c   1.000
_cell.angle_alpha   90.00
_cell.angle_beta   90.00
_cell.angle_gamma   90.00
#
_symmetry.space_group_name_H-M   'P 1'
#
loop_
_entity.id
_entity.type
_entity.pdbx_description
1 polymer ?
#
loop_
_entity_poly.entity_id
_entity_poly.type
_entity_poly.pdbx_seq_one_letter_code
_entity_poly.pdbx_strand_id
1 'polypeptide(L)' 'PWGDGGYTLTVMVEDKAGNVSHSAPLTVTVDTQTAINSIELVNDTGIPDDNLTNAVRPHFRVTVPDDVNA' A
#
# COMPACT_ATOMS: atom_id res chain seq x y z
N PRO A 1 -15.03 9.04 -11.43
CA PRO A 1 -14.19 8.46 -10.34
C PRO A 1 -12.72 8.81 -10.59
N TRP A 2 -11.96 9.11 -9.55
CA TRP A 2 -10.51 9.35 -9.66
C TRP A 2 -9.80 8.00 -9.79
N GLY A 3 -8.81 7.91 -10.67
CA GLY A 3 -8.02 6.69 -10.87
C GLY A 3 -6.79 6.68 -9.98
N ASP A 4 -6.01 5.60 -10.06
CA ASP A 4 -4.74 5.52 -9.36
C ASP A 4 -3.76 6.58 -9.87
N GLY A 5 -2.99 7.17 -8.96
CA GLY A 5 -1.99 8.18 -9.30
C GLY A 5 -1.69 9.18 -8.19
N GLY A 6 -0.71 10.04 -8.46
CA GLY A 6 -0.34 11.16 -7.60
C GLY A 6 -1.16 12.40 -7.89
N TYR A 7 -1.64 13.05 -6.83
CA TYR A 7 -2.44 14.26 -6.85
C TYR A 7 -1.83 15.32 -5.92
N THR A 8 -2.05 16.58 -6.25
CA THR A 8 -1.63 17.70 -5.40
C THR A 8 -2.85 18.48 -4.95
N LEU A 9 -3.06 18.54 -3.64
CA LEU A 9 -4.11 19.35 -3.03
C LEU A 9 -3.53 20.71 -2.63
N THR A 10 -4.21 21.78 -3.02
CA THR A 10 -3.94 23.15 -2.57
C THR A 10 -5.25 23.80 -2.16
N VAL A 11 -5.20 24.68 -1.17
CA VAL A 11 -6.33 25.51 -0.76
C VAL A 11 -6.09 26.92 -1.29
N MET A 12 -7.09 27.48 -1.97
CA MET A 12 -7.11 28.88 -2.39
C MET A 12 -8.11 29.64 -1.52
N VAL A 13 -7.70 30.80 -1.03
CA VAL A 13 -8.57 31.75 -0.33
C VAL A 13 -8.58 33.06 -1.08
N GLU A 14 -9.77 33.64 -1.24
CA GLU A 14 -9.97 34.97 -1.84
C GLU A 14 -10.77 35.84 -0.87
N ASP A 15 -10.31 37.06 -0.60
CA ASP A 15 -11.07 38.02 0.22
C ASP A 15 -12.05 38.85 -0.63
N LYS A 16 -12.91 39.64 0.02
CA LYS A 16 -13.91 40.48 -0.67
C LYS A 16 -13.30 41.58 -1.54
N ALA A 17 -12.02 41.91 -1.36
CA ALA A 17 -11.29 42.87 -2.18
C ALA A 17 -10.59 42.19 -3.38
N GLY A 18 -10.65 40.86 -3.49
CA GLY A 18 -10.04 40.07 -4.56
C GLY A 18 -8.59 39.65 -4.28
N ASN A 19 -8.09 39.76 -3.06
CA ASN A 19 -6.75 39.26 -2.73
C ASN A 19 -6.79 37.74 -2.62
N VAL A 20 -5.89 37.05 -3.32
CA VAL A 20 -5.81 35.58 -3.34
C VAL A 20 -4.55 35.10 -2.63
N SER A 21 -4.68 34.04 -1.84
CA SER A 21 -3.56 33.30 -1.27
C SER A 21 -3.75 31.80 -1.42
N HIS A 22 -2.63 31.07 -1.45
CA HIS A 22 -2.60 29.60 -1.59
C HIS A 22 -1.92 28.96 -0.38
N SER A 23 -2.39 27.78 0.02
CA SER A 23 -1.68 26.94 0.98
C SER A 23 -0.40 26.36 0.37
N ALA A 24 0.47 25.81 1.23
CA ALA A 24 1.46 24.86 0.77
C ALA A 24 0.76 23.65 0.10
N PRO A 25 1.36 23.06 -0.94
CA PRO A 25 0.81 21.87 -1.59
C PRO A 25 0.94 20.63 -0.69
N LEU A 26 -0.08 19.78 -0.72
CA LEU A 26 -0.06 18.44 -0.14
C LEU A 26 -0.12 17.40 -1.26
N THR A 27 0.91 16.57 -1.37
CA THR A 27 0.92 15.43 -2.29
C THR A 27 0.15 14.27 -1.68
N VAL A 28 -0.75 13.68 -2.45
CA VAL A 28 -1.58 12.52 -2.08
C VAL A 28 -1.49 11.49 -3.18
N THR A 29 -1.42 10.22 -2.84
CA THR A 29 -1.49 9.12 -3.81
C THR A 29 -2.81 8.39 -3.62
N VAL A 30 -3.50 8.13 -4.73
CA VAL A 30 -4.61 7.18 -4.77
C VAL A 30 -4.06 5.88 -5.32
N ASP A 31 -4.22 4.81 -4.56
CA ASP A 31 -3.95 3.44 -5.01
C ASP A 31 -5.18 2.59 -4.65
N THR A 32 -5.83 2.03 -5.67
CA THR A 32 -6.99 1.14 -5.54
C THR A 32 -6.64 -0.30 -5.90
N GLN A 33 -5.39 -0.57 -6.27
CA GLN A 33 -4.91 -1.88 -6.64
C GLN A 33 -4.06 -2.45 -5.52
N THR A 34 -4.03 -3.77 -5.44
CA THR A 34 -3.15 -4.47 -4.52
C THR A 34 -2.76 -5.82 -5.13
N ALA A 35 -1.65 -6.37 -4.66
CA ALA A 35 -1.15 -7.67 -5.08
C ALA A 35 -0.56 -8.41 -3.89
N ILE A 36 -0.38 -9.72 -4.05
CA ILE A 36 0.42 -10.52 -3.13
C ILE A 36 1.87 -10.38 -3.56
N ASN A 37 2.74 -9.88 -2.67
CA ASN A 37 4.17 -9.75 -2.93
C ASN A 37 4.86 -11.10 -2.81
N SER A 38 4.54 -11.88 -1.79
CA SER A 38 5.13 -13.20 -1.57
C SER A 38 4.23 -14.11 -0.74
N ILE A 39 4.41 -15.41 -0.95
CA ILE A 39 3.86 -16.48 -0.11
C ILE A 39 5.05 -17.36 0.27
N GLU A 40 5.27 -17.54 1.57
CA GLU A 40 6.40 -18.28 2.12
C GLU A 40 5.88 -19.41 3.01
N LEU A 41 6.40 -20.63 2.84
CA LEU A 41 6.18 -21.71 3.77
C LEU A 41 7.11 -21.53 4.98
N VAL A 42 6.55 -21.14 6.13
CA VAL A 42 7.32 -20.75 7.32
C VAL A 42 7.88 -21.97 8.06
N ASN A 43 7.17 -23.10 8.00
CA ASN A 43 7.56 -24.34 8.65
C ASN A 43 7.92 -25.42 7.63
N ASP A 44 8.86 -25.10 6.75
CA ASP A 44 9.51 -26.07 5.87
C ASP A 44 10.23 -27.12 6.74
N THR A 45 9.84 -28.40 6.58
CA THR A 45 10.38 -29.51 7.37
C THR A 45 10.76 -30.68 6.48
N GLY A 46 11.91 -31.29 6.76
CA GLY A 46 12.48 -32.34 5.92
C GLY A 46 13.74 -31.82 5.24
N ILE A 47 13.63 -31.41 3.98
CA ILE A 47 14.72 -30.83 3.20
C ILE A 47 14.54 -29.30 3.23
N PRO A 48 15.47 -28.53 3.84
CA PRO A 48 15.34 -27.08 3.88
C PRO A 48 15.25 -26.46 2.48
N ASP A 49 14.42 -25.42 2.36
CA ASP A 49 14.26 -24.56 1.18
C ASP A 49 13.71 -25.27 -0.08
N ASP A 50 13.10 -26.45 0.06
CA ASP A 50 12.40 -27.13 -1.04
C ASP A 50 10.90 -26.76 -1.13
N ASN A 51 10.41 -25.97 -0.16
CA ASN A 51 9.02 -25.55 0.00
C ASN A 51 8.04 -26.72 0.25
N LEU A 52 8.51 -27.82 0.83
CA LEU A 52 7.69 -28.95 1.25
C LEU A 52 7.71 -29.08 2.78
N THR A 53 6.63 -29.60 3.37
CA THR A 53 6.61 -29.86 4.81
C THR A 53 5.76 -31.07 5.14
N ASN A 54 6.21 -31.83 6.14
CA ASN A 54 5.43 -32.92 6.74
C ASN A 54 4.61 -32.44 7.96
N ALA A 55 4.66 -31.15 8.28
CA ALA A 55 3.86 -30.60 9.37
C ALA A 55 2.36 -30.75 9.06
N VAL A 56 1.62 -31.37 9.99
CA VAL A 56 0.16 -31.57 9.88
C VAL A 56 -0.65 -30.27 9.87
N ARG A 57 0.02 -29.14 10.13
CA ARG A 57 -0.51 -27.78 10.03
C ARG A 57 0.55 -26.89 9.36
N PRO A 58 0.58 -26.81 8.02
CA PRO A 58 1.49 -25.91 7.34
C PRO A 58 1.15 -24.46 7.70
N HIS A 59 2.19 -23.64 7.89
CA HIS A 59 2.10 -22.24 8.22
C HIS A 59 2.66 -21.44 7.06
N PHE A 60 1.81 -20.58 6.50
CA PHE A 60 2.20 -19.68 5.43
C PHE A 60 2.25 -18.25 5.93
N ARG A 61 3.28 -17.53 5.49
CA ARG A 61 3.32 -16.08 5.58
C ARG A 61 2.97 -15.51 4.21
N VAL A 62 1.99 -14.62 4.20
CA VAL A 62 1.61 -13.87 3.00
C VAL A 62 2.03 -12.43 3.23
N THR A 63 2.77 -11.87 2.28
CA THR A 63 3.20 -10.47 2.33
C THR A 63 2.48 -9.70 1.23
N VAL A 64 2.04 -8.50 1.55
CA VAL A 64 1.38 -7.53 0.66
C VAL A 64 2.20 -6.23 0.65
N PRO A 65 1.93 -5.30 -0.28
CA PRO A 65 2.52 -3.96 -0.27
C PRO A 65 2.31 -3.21 1.05
N ASP A 66 3.23 -2.29 1.39
CA ASP A 66 3.27 -1.57 2.66
C ASP A 66 2.05 -0.67 2.90
N ASP A 67 1.39 -0.23 1.84
CA ASP A 67 0.19 0.61 1.89
C ASP A 67 -1.10 -0.19 2.16
N VAL A 68 -1.01 -1.52 2.21
CA VAL A 68 -2.10 -2.40 2.64
C VAL A 68 -2.03 -2.59 4.15
N ASN A 69 -3.02 -2.05 4.87
CA ASN A 69 -3.15 -2.30 6.31
C ASN A 69 -3.62 -3.76 6.55
N ALA A 70 -2.84 -4.50 7.34
CA ALA A 70 -3.12 -5.87 7.77
C ALA A 70 -4.16 -5.96 8.90
#